data_AF-A0A7K7NWP2-F1
#
_entry.id   AF-A0A7K7NWP2-F1
#
_cell.length_a   1.000
_cell.length_b   1.000
_cell.length_c   1.000
_cell.angle_alpha   90.00
_cell.angle_beta   90.00
_cell.angle_gamma   90.00
#
_symmetry.space_group_name_H-M   'P 1'
#
loop_
_entity.id
_entity.type
_entity.pdbx_description
1 polymer ?
#
loop_
_entity_poly.entity_id
_entity_poly.type
_entity_poly.pdbx_seq_one_letter_code
_entity_poly.pdbx_strand_id
1 'polypeptide(L)'
;MADLELFGSQQQPMAAVDNGALDGAEEDPAAAFLAQQENEIAGIENDEGYSILDSGEVPSALQVPEGPDSGAVDGVVNGDVYQESNGPIDSYAAISQADRLQSEPESIRKWREEQKERLEQLDANSRKQEAEWKEKAIKELEEWYARQDEKLQKTKASNRAAEEAFVNDAEDIFPGTEWERVAQLCDFNPKSSKQAKDVSRMRSVLISLKQAPLVR
;
A
#
# COMPACT_ATOMS: atom_id res chain seq x y z
N MET A 1 -26.38 66.49 9.80
CA MET A 1 -26.07 65.74 8.57
C MET A 1 -25.53 64.40 9.01
N ALA A 2 -26.16 63.34 8.52
CA ALA A 2 -25.83 61.93 8.75
C ALA A 2 -24.35 61.65 8.38
N ASP A 3 -23.69 60.56 8.81
CA ASP A 3 -24.16 59.20 9.04
C ASP A 3 -23.05 58.41 9.76
N LEU A 4 -23.37 57.17 10.13
CA LEU A 4 -22.49 56.01 10.31
C LEU A 4 -22.16 55.54 11.73
N GLU A 5 -23.17 54.96 12.38
CA GLU A 5 -23.05 53.82 13.32
C GLU A 5 -24.37 53.03 13.22
N LEU A 6 -24.37 51.82 12.62
CA LEU A 6 -25.43 50.85 12.92
C LEU A 6 -25.04 49.38 12.67
N PHE A 7 -24.91 48.70 13.81
CA PHE A 7 -25.08 47.29 14.14
C PHE A 7 -26.10 46.45 13.32
N GLY A 8 -25.83 45.13 13.30
CA GLY A 8 -26.80 44.04 13.10
C GLY A 8 -27.08 43.71 11.63
N SER A 9 -27.34 42.48 11.19
CA SER A 9 -27.68 41.21 11.83
C SER A 9 -27.81 40.18 10.71
N GLN A 10 -27.41 38.92 10.97
CA GLN A 10 -28.06 37.68 10.54
C GLN A 10 -28.78 37.64 9.17
N GLN A 11 -28.27 36.83 8.23
CA GLN A 11 -29.05 36.35 7.08
C GLN A 11 -28.74 34.88 6.79
N GLN A 12 -29.74 34.03 7.08
CA GLN A 12 -29.94 32.72 6.45
C GLN A 12 -30.30 32.90 4.95
N PRO A 13 -30.07 31.90 4.09
CA PRO A 13 -30.28 32.04 2.66
C PRO A 13 -31.77 32.05 2.32
N MET A 14 -32.20 33.10 1.61
CA MET A 14 -33.52 33.21 1.00
C MET A 14 -33.57 32.36 -0.27
N ALA A 15 -34.59 31.52 -0.36
CA ALA A 15 -34.94 30.73 -1.53
C ALA A 15 -35.08 31.60 -2.79
N ALA A 16 -34.36 31.25 -3.84
CA ALA A 16 -34.64 31.70 -5.20
C ALA A 16 -35.38 30.57 -5.92
N VAL A 17 -36.59 30.90 -6.36
CA VAL A 17 -37.49 30.05 -7.16
C VAL A 17 -36.95 29.95 -8.59
N ASP A 18 -36.72 28.70 -8.99
CA ASP A 18 -37.11 28.07 -10.25
C ASP A 18 -37.05 28.90 -11.55
N ASN A 19 -36.15 28.49 -12.43
CA ASN A 19 -36.47 28.25 -13.84
C ASN A 19 -35.61 27.09 -14.34
N GLY A 20 -36.27 25.96 -14.56
CA GLY A 20 -35.67 24.66 -14.80
C GLY A 20 -34.86 24.50 -16.08
N ALA A 21 -33.93 23.55 -16.01
CA ALA A 21 -33.56 22.67 -17.11
C ALA A 21 -32.90 21.39 -16.53
N LEU A 22 -33.73 20.37 -16.35
CA LEU A 22 -33.40 18.95 -16.49
C LEU A 22 -32.44 18.35 -15.46
N ASP A 23 -33.03 18.05 -14.30
CA ASP A 23 -32.77 16.82 -13.56
C ASP A 23 -32.88 15.63 -14.52
N GLY A 24 -31.76 14.96 -14.72
CA GLY A 24 -31.56 13.97 -15.77
C GLY A 24 -30.20 13.33 -15.58
N ALA A 25 -29.95 12.83 -14.37
CA ALA A 25 -29.07 11.69 -14.22
C ALA A 25 -29.72 10.53 -14.99
N GLU A 26 -29.51 10.49 -16.31
CA GLU A 26 -29.50 9.22 -17.02
C GLU A 26 -28.30 8.45 -16.44
N GLU A 27 -28.52 7.82 -15.29
CA GLU A 27 -27.71 6.70 -14.84
C GLU A 27 -27.75 5.70 -15.99
N ASP A 28 -26.68 5.68 -16.77
CA ASP A 28 -26.45 4.68 -17.78
C ASP A 28 -26.69 3.32 -17.12
N PRO A 29 -27.67 2.52 -17.58
CA PRO A 29 -27.94 1.21 -16.98
C PRO A 29 -26.69 0.32 -16.96
N ALA A 30 -25.71 0.57 -17.84
CA ALA A 30 -24.40 -0.08 -17.79
C ALA A 30 -23.52 0.42 -16.62
N ALA A 31 -23.56 1.72 -16.29
CA ALA A 31 -22.84 2.28 -15.15
C ALA A 31 -23.41 1.79 -13.82
N ALA A 32 -24.74 1.70 -13.70
CA ALA A 32 -25.39 1.12 -12.52
C ALA A 32 -25.03 -0.37 -12.34
N PHE A 33 -24.96 -1.14 -13.43
CA PHE A 33 -24.55 -2.54 -13.41
C PHE A 33 -23.07 -2.73 -13.02
N LEU A 34 -22.17 -1.88 -13.53
CA LEU A 34 -20.75 -1.92 -13.16
C LEU A 34 -20.54 -1.53 -11.70
N ALA A 35 -21.23 -0.50 -11.20
CA ALA A 35 -21.18 -0.11 -9.78
C ALA A 35 -21.76 -1.22 -8.87
N GLN A 36 -22.80 -1.92 -9.33
CA GLN A 36 -23.36 -3.06 -8.61
C GLN A 36 -22.37 -4.25 -8.57
N GLN A 37 -21.68 -4.55 -9.68
CA GLN A 37 -20.62 -5.56 -9.70
C GLN A 37 -19.40 -5.18 -8.85
N GLU A 38 -19.00 -3.91 -8.84
CA GLU A 38 -17.87 -3.43 -8.05
C GLU A 38 -18.15 -3.58 -6.55
N ASN A 39 -19.39 -3.30 -6.12
CA ASN A 39 -19.82 -3.54 -4.73
C ASN A 39 -19.96 -5.03 -4.37
N GLU A 40 -20.35 -5.88 -5.33
CA GLU A 40 -20.41 -7.33 -5.16
C GLU A 40 -19.00 -7.95 -5.02
N ILE A 41 -18.00 -7.46 -5.77
CA ILE A 41 -16.59 -7.88 -5.67
C ILE A 41 -15.93 -7.36 -4.38
N ALA A 42 -16.22 -6.12 -3.97
CA ALA A 42 -15.70 -5.54 -2.73
C ALA A 42 -16.17 -6.29 -1.47
N GLY A 43 -17.29 -7.01 -1.54
CA GLY A 43 -17.75 -7.91 -0.47
C GLY A 43 -16.92 -9.19 -0.31
N ILE A 44 -16.20 -9.61 -1.35
CA ILE A 44 -15.42 -10.87 -1.38
C ILE A 44 -13.97 -10.64 -0.89
N GLU A 45 -13.44 -9.42 -1.00
CA GLU A 45 -12.08 -9.10 -0.54
C GLU A 45 -11.96 -9.06 1.00
N ASN A 46 -13.07 -8.89 1.72
CA ASN A 46 -13.09 -8.77 3.18
C ASN A 46 -13.53 -10.04 3.93
N ASP A 47 -13.88 -11.13 3.24
CA ASP A 47 -14.39 -12.35 3.87
C ASP A 47 -13.49 -13.55 3.55
N GLU A 48 -12.51 -13.78 4.43
CA GLU A 48 -11.82 -15.03 4.82
C GLU A 48 -11.61 -16.18 3.78
N GLY A 49 -11.64 -15.91 2.48
CA GLY A 49 -11.62 -16.91 1.40
C GLY A 49 -10.25 -17.54 1.12
N TYR A 50 -9.20 -17.13 1.83
CA TYR A 50 -7.86 -17.73 1.70
C TYR A 50 -7.65 -18.98 2.57
N SER A 51 -8.59 -19.35 3.44
CA SER A 51 -8.49 -20.58 4.25
C SER A 51 -8.86 -21.87 3.51
N ILE A 52 -9.53 -21.80 2.36
CA ILE A 52 -10.07 -23.02 1.70
C ILE A 52 -9.07 -23.80 0.85
N LEU A 53 -7.90 -23.22 0.55
CA LEU A 53 -6.87 -23.87 -0.26
C LEU A 53 -5.92 -24.77 0.55
N ASP A 54 -5.98 -24.76 1.88
CA ASP A 54 -5.10 -25.57 2.76
C ASP A 54 -5.59 -27.02 2.94
N SER A 55 -6.88 -27.31 2.73
CA SER A 55 -7.46 -28.64 3.02
C SER A 55 -7.75 -29.54 1.80
N GLY A 56 -7.47 -29.09 0.58
CA GLY A 56 -7.43 -29.98 -0.60
C GLY A 56 -8.76 -30.63 -1.01
N GLU A 57 -9.91 -30.00 -0.74
CA GLU A 57 -11.22 -30.54 -1.14
C GLU A 57 -11.87 -29.63 -2.21
N VAL A 58 -12.24 -30.22 -3.35
CA VAL A 58 -12.89 -29.51 -4.47
C VAL A 58 -14.41 -29.39 -4.22
N PRO A 59 -15.03 -28.23 -4.50
CA PRO A 59 -16.47 -28.04 -4.31
C PRO A 59 -17.29 -28.95 -5.23
N SER A 60 -18.39 -29.49 -4.70
CA SER A 60 -19.34 -30.37 -5.41
C SER A 60 -19.97 -29.77 -6.69
N ALA A 61 -19.74 -28.49 -6.99
CA ALA A 61 -20.20 -27.82 -8.20
C ALA A 61 -19.44 -28.22 -9.48
N LEU A 62 -18.27 -28.87 -9.36
CA LEU A 62 -17.48 -29.35 -10.51
C LEU A 62 -17.69 -30.83 -10.85
N GLN A 63 -18.64 -31.51 -10.19
CA GLN A 63 -18.96 -32.90 -10.47
C GLN A 63 -19.89 -32.97 -11.71
N VAL A 64 -19.31 -33.27 -12.88
CA VAL A 64 -20.06 -33.51 -14.12
C VAL A 64 -20.92 -34.78 -13.96
N PRO A 65 -22.24 -34.75 -14.20
CA PRO A 65 -23.03 -35.97 -14.31
C PRO A 65 -22.86 -36.61 -15.70
N GLU A 66 -22.66 -37.91 -15.70
CA GLU A 66 -22.39 -38.77 -16.86
C GLU A 66 -23.70 -39.07 -17.64
N GLY A 67 -23.94 -38.34 -18.74
CA GLY A 67 -24.76 -38.69 -19.94
C GLY A 67 -26.31 -38.74 -19.82
N PRO A 68 -27.05 -38.94 -20.93
CA PRO A 68 -26.79 -38.64 -22.36
C PRO A 68 -27.91 -37.80 -23.04
N ASP A 69 -27.64 -37.39 -24.29
CA ASP A 69 -28.60 -37.01 -25.35
C ASP A 69 -29.28 -35.63 -25.32
N SER A 70 -28.88 -34.75 -26.23
CA SER A 70 -29.77 -34.22 -27.28
C SER A 70 -29.02 -33.22 -28.15
N GLY A 71 -28.56 -33.70 -29.31
CA GLY A 71 -28.21 -32.82 -30.41
C GLY A 71 -29.47 -32.19 -30.98
N ALA A 72 -29.57 -30.86 -30.89
CA ALA A 72 -30.41 -30.02 -31.74
C ALA A 72 -30.09 -28.55 -31.45
N VAL A 73 -29.01 -28.02 -32.02
CA VAL A 73 -28.93 -26.58 -32.25
C VAL A 73 -29.56 -26.30 -33.60
N ASP A 74 -30.83 -25.93 -33.50
CA ASP A 74 -31.71 -25.48 -34.57
C ASP A 74 -31.05 -24.37 -35.38
N GLY A 75 -31.02 -24.56 -36.70
CA GLY A 75 -30.42 -23.65 -37.64
C GLY A 75 -31.33 -22.45 -37.88
N VAL A 76 -30.98 -21.29 -37.34
CA VAL A 76 -31.54 -20.01 -37.81
C VAL A 76 -30.78 -19.56 -39.05
N VAL A 77 -31.41 -19.83 -40.20
CA VAL A 77 -31.07 -19.22 -41.49
C VAL A 77 -31.73 -17.83 -41.50
N ASN A 78 -30.95 -16.77 -41.34
CA ASN A 78 -31.45 -15.42 -41.56
C ASN A 78 -31.19 -15.07 -43.02
N GLY A 79 -32.21 -15.28 -43.85
CA GLY A 79 -32.22 -14.84 -45.24
C GLY A 79 -32.56 -13.36 -45.31
N ASP A 80 -31.91 -12.67 -46.24
CA ASP A 80 -32.65 -11.73 -47.08
C ASP A 80 -32.09 -11.70 -48.49
N VAL A 81 -33.03 -11.72 -49.42
CA VAL A 81 -32.91 -11.94 -50.86
C VAL A 81 -32.48 -10.63 -51.52
N TYR A 82 -31.35 -10.65 -52.23
CA TYR A 82 -31.01 -9.55 -53.13
C TYR A 82 -31.82 -9.67 -54.43
N GLN A 83 -32.67 -8.68 -54.67
CA GLN A 83 -33.44 -8.52 -55.90
C GLN A 83 -32.53 -7.94 -56.99
N GLU A 84 -32.04 -8.78 -57.91
CA GLU A 84 -31.27 -8.35 -59.07
C GLU A 84 -32.19 -7.72 -60.15
N SER A 85 -32.02 -6.42 -60.36
CA SER A 85 -32.59 -5.69 -61.50
C SER A 85 -31.62 -5.80 -62.69
N ASN A 86 -32.03 -6.50 -63.74
CA ASN A 86 -31.26 -6.66 -64.99
C ASN A 86 -31.28 -5.35 -65.83
N GLY A 87 -30.22 -4.55 -65.70
CA GLY A 87 -29.83 -3.47 -66.63
C GLY A 87 -28.33 -3.56 -66.95
N PRO A 88 -27.82 -2.86 -67.98
CA PRO A 88 -26.40 -2.94 -68.37
C PRO A 88 -25.48 -2.65 -67.17
N ILE A 89 -24.75 -3.66 -66.73
CA ILE A 89 -23.85 -3.57 -65.57
C ILE A 89 -22.67 -2.70 -65.99
N ASP A 90 -22.60 -1.48 -65.48
CA ASP A 90 -21.39 -0.68 -65.53
C ASP A 90 -20.31 -1.39 -64.71
N SER A 91 -19.45 -2.14 -65.39
CA SER A 91 -18.36 -2.92 -64.77
C SER A 91 -17.46 -2.05 -63.88
N TYR A 92 -17.30 -0.76 -64.19
CA TYR A 92 -16.54 0.16 -63.38
C TYR A 92 -17.29 0.57 -62.10
N ALA A 93 -18.60 0.76 -62.17
CA ALA A 93 -19.45 0.94 -61.00
C ALA A 93 -19.49 -0.30 -60.10
N ALA A 94 -19.50 -1.50 -60.68
CA ALA A 94 -19.46 -2.75 -59.92
C ALA A 94 -18.12 -2.95 -59.20
N ILE A 95 -16.99 -2.65 -59.87
CA ILE A 95 -15.65 -2.73 -59.27
C ILE A 95 -15.47 -1.69 -58.17
N SER A 96 -15.90 -0.44 -58.39
CA SER A 96 -15.81 0.62 -57.36
C SER A 96 -16.72 0.37 -56.16
N GLN A 97 -17.90 -0.24 -56.34
CA GLN A 97 -18.74 -0.67 -55.22
C GLN A 97 -18.12 -1.84 -54.47
N ALA A 98 -17.53 -2.82 -55.16
CA ALA A 98 -16.79 -3.90 -54.53
C ALA A 98 -15.57 -3.38 -53.75
N ASP A 99 -14.82 -2.42 -54.30
CA ASP A 99 -13.69 -1.78 -53.64
C ASP A 99 -14.14 -0.95 -52.42
N ARG A 100 -15.25 -0.22 -52.53
CA ARG A 100 -15.86 0.51 -51.40
C ARG A 100 -16.37 -0.42 -50.29
N LEU A 101 -16.81 -1.62 -50.63
CA LEU A 101 -17.25 -2.65 -49.69
C LEU A 101 -16.06 -3.39 -49.04
N GLN A 102 -14.92 -3.50 -49.74
CA GLN A 102 -13.68 -4.08 -49.24
C GLN A 102 -12.81 -3.09 -48.45
N SER A 103 -12.90 -1.79 -48.77
CA SER A 103 -12.22 -0.73 -48.03
C SER A 103 -12.93 -0.54 -46.68
N GLU A 104 -12.26 -0.88 -45.58
CA GLU A 104 -12.74 -0.46 -44.27
C GLU A 104 -12.91 1.07 -44.28
N PRO A 105 -14.07 1.61 -43.84
CA PRO A 105 -14.26 3.04 -43.75
C PRO A 105 -13.14 3.69 -42.92
N GLU A 106 -12.55 4.77 -43.42
CA GLU A 106 -11.45 5.49 -42.74
C GLU A 106 -11.78 5.88 -41.29
N SER A 107 -13.06 6.05 -40.95
CA SER A 107 -13.51 6.26 -39.57
C SER A 107 -13.28 5.06 -38.65
N ILE A 108 -13.51 3.84 -39.14
CA ILE A 108 -13.25 2.60 -38.40
C ILE A 108 -11.76 2.34 -38.28
N ARG A 109 -10.98 2.65 -39.32
CA ARG A 109 -9.51 2.58 -39.26
C ARG A 109 -8.95 3.49 -38.18
N LYS A 110 -9.36 4.77 -38.18
CA LYS A 110 -8.97 5.74 -37.14
C LYS A 110 -9.40 5.29 -35.75
N TRP A 111 -10.62 4.79 -35.60
CA TRP A 111 -11.09 4.29 -34.31
C TRP A 111 -10.27 3.11 -33.79
N ARG A 112 -9.90 2.14 -34.65
CA ARG A 112 -9.01 1.03 -34.26
C ARG A 112 -7.62 1.51 -33.87
N GLU A 113 -7.08 2.48 -34.59
CA GLU A 113 -5.78 3.09 -34.27
C GLU A 113 -5.84 3.81 -32.92
N GLU A 114 -6.86 4.62 -32.67
CA GLU A 114 -7.07 5.32 -31.39
C GLU A 114 -7.29 4.35 -30.21
N GLN A 115 -8.06 3.29 -30.41
CA GLN A 115 -8.27 2.26 -29.37
C GLN A 115 -6.98 1.50 -29.07
N LYS A 116 -6.22 1.14 -30.12
CA LYS A 116 -4.92 0.48 -29.97
C LYS A 116 -3.93 1.37 -29.21
N GLU A 117 -3.86 2.65 -29.57
CA GLU A 117 -3.00 3.63 -28.89
C GLU A 117 -3.42 3.81 -27.43
N ARG A 118 -4.72 3.92 -27.15
CA ARG A 118 -5.23 4.02 -25.77
C ARG A 118 -4.88 2.79 -24.94
N LEU A 119 -5.00 1.59 -25.51
CA LEU A 119 -4.66 0.34 -24.83
C LEU A 119 -3.14 0.26 -24.57
N GLU A 120 -2.32 0.60 -25.56
CA GLU A 120 -0.86 0.65 -25.41
C GLU A 120 -0.43 1.65 -24.34
N GLN A 121 -1.12 2.80 -24.25
CA GLN A 121 -0.87 3.80 -23.21
C GLN A 121 -1.24 3.28 -21.81
N LEU A 122 -2.33 2.52 -21.68
CA LEU A 122 -2.73 1.88 -20.44
C LEU A 122 -1.72 0.82 -20.00
N ASP A 123 -1.29 -0.05 -20.93
CA ASP A 123 -0.25 -1.06 -20.69
C ASP A 123 1.09 -0.44 -20.31
N ALA A 124 1.45 0.68 -20.94
CA ALA A 124 2.67 1.42 -20.61
C ALA A 124 2.57 2.07 -19.22
N ASN A 125 1.41 2.60 -18.85
CA ASN A 125 1.18 3.17 -17.53
C ASN A 125 1.25 2.08 -16.44
N SER A 126 0.58 0.94 -16.65
CA SER A 126 0.61 -0.20 -15.74
C SER A 126 2.04 -0.71 -15.51
N ARG A 127 2.82 -0.91 -16.59
CA ARG A 127 4.23 -1.31 -16.48
C ARG A 127 5.10 -0.30 -15.75
N LYS A 128 4.85 1.00 -15.92
CA LYS A 128 5.56 2.06 -15.18
C LYS A 128 5.24 2.01 -13.69
N GLN A 129 3.96 1.93 -13.32
CA GLN A 129 3.55 1.84 -11.91
C GLN A 129 4.13 0.59 -11.24
N GLU A 130 4.09 -0.55 -11.92
CA GLU A 130 4.67 -1.79 -11.39
C GLU A 130 6.19 -1.65 -11.17
N ALA A 131 6.91 -1.04 -12.13
CA ALA A 131 8.34 -0.79 -12.00
C ALA A 131 8.65 0.17 -10.84
N GLU A 132 7.89 1.26 -10.71
CA GLU A 132 8.03 2.23 -9.61
C GLU A 132 7.76 1.59 -8.25
N TRP A 133 6.73 0.74 -8.13
CA TRP A 133 6.43 0.03 -6.89
C TRP A 133 7.50 -0.99 -6.55
N LYS A 134 8.04 -1.71 -7.55
CA LYS A 134 9.19 -2.62 -7.35
C LYS A 134 10.43 -1.87 -6.89
N GLU A 135 10.78 -0.77 -7.54
CA GLU A 135 11.92 0.06 -7.16
C GLU A 135 11.75 0.61 -5.74
N LYS A 136 10.55 1.10 -5.40
CA LYS A 136 10.24 1.57 -4.05
C LYS A 136 10.38 0.47 -2.99
N ALA A 137 9.88 -0.72 -3.27
CA ALA A 137 10.00 -1.86 -2.36
C ALA A 137 11.46 -2.30 -2.15
N ILE A 138 12.25 -2.32 -3.23
CA ILE A 138 13.69 -2.62 -3.17
C ILE A 138 14.40 -1.56 -2.32
N LYS A 139 14.15 -0.28 -2.59
CA LYS A 139 14.77 0.83 -1.86
C LYS A 139 14.43 0.80 -0.36
N GLU A 140 13.17 0.52 -0.01
CA GLU A 140 12.75 0.41 1.39
C GLU A 140 13.45 -0.76 2.10
N LEU A 141 13.62 -1.88 1.41
CA LEU A 141 14.34 -3.05 1.92
C LEU A 141 15.83 -2.73 2.14
N GLU A 142 16.48 -2.08 1.18
CA GLU A 142 17.87 -1.62 1.30
C GLU A 142 18.04 -0.63 2.46
N GLU A 143 17.13 0.33 2.60
CA GLU A 143 17.15 1.29 3.70
C GLU A 143 16.93 0.61 5.06
N TRP A 144 16.09 -0.43 5.11
CA TRP A 144 15.93 -1.23 6.32
C TRP A 144 17.23 -1.94 6.70
N TYR A 145 17.90 -2.60 5.75
CA TYR A 145 19.19 -3.25 6.01
C TYR A 145 20.26 -2.25 6.43
N ALA A 146 20.34 -1.08 5.79
CA ALA A 146 21.27 -0.03 6.17
C ALA A 146 21.04 0.45 7.62
N ARG A 147 19.78 0.69 8.00
CA ARG A 147 19.41 1.06 9.38
C ARG A 147 19.75 -0.04 10.40
N GLN A 148 19.56 -1.30 10.04
CA GLN A 148 19.93 -2.43 10.91
C GLN A 148 21.44 -2.52 11.10
N ASP A 149 22.23 -2.40 10.03
CA ASP A 149 23.68 -2.42 10.14
C ASP A 149 24.19 -1.22 10.94
N GLU A 150 23.70 0.00 10.67
CA GLU A 150 24.08 1.19 11.44
C GLU A 150 23.81 0.99 12.94
N LYS A 151 22.63 0.47 13.29
CA LYS A 151 22.28 0.17 14.68
C LYS A 151 23.25 -0.86 15.28
N LEU A 152 23.56 -1.92 14.55
CA LEU A 152 24.52 -2.94 14.99
C LEU A 152 25.92 -2.36 15.19
N GLN A 153 26.42 -1.58 14.23
CA GLN A 153 27.73 -0.93 14.33
C GLN A 153 27.77 0.04 15.50
N LYS A 154 26.72 0.84 15.71
CA LYS A 154 26.61 1.75 16.86
C LYS A 154 26.63 0.99 18.18
N THR A 155 25.92 -0.13 18.30
CA THR A 155 25.96 -0.97 19.49
C THR A 155 27.36 -1.58 19.71
N LYS A 156 28.00 -2.10 18.66
CA LYS A 156 29.38 -2.62 18.74
C LYS A 156 30.38 -1.54 19.16
N ALA A 157 30.28 -0.35 18.59
CA ALA A 157 31.12 0.79 18.93
C ALA A 157 30.90 1.24 20.37
N SER A 158 29.64 1.34 20.82
CA SER A 158 29.31 1.67 22.21
C SER A 158 29.86 0.64 23.20
N ASN A 159 29.73 -0.66 22.89
CA ASN A 159 30.27 -1.71 23.75
C ASN A 159 31.80 -1.67 23.79
N ARG A 160 32.46 -1.43 22.65
CA ARG A 160 33.91 -1.27 22.60
C ARG A 160 34.38 -0.06 23.40
N ALA A 161 33.73 1.09 23.25
CA ALA A 161 34.07 2.29 24.00
C ALA A 161 33.82 2.10 25.51
N ALA A 162 32.76 1.39 25.89
CA ALA A 162 32.49 1.06 27.29
C ALA A 162 33.56 0.12 27.88
N GLU A 163 34.00 -0.89 27.11
CA GLU A 163 35.07 -1.79 27.51
C GLU A 163 36.42 -1.06 27.61
N GLU A 164 36.77 -0.23 26.62
CA GLU A 164 37.98 0.59 26.66
C GLU A 164 37.96 1.54 27.87
N ALA A 165 36.83 2.17 28.17
CA ALA A 165 36.68 3.00 29.36
C ALA A 165 36.81 2.18 30.66
N PHE A 166 36.24 0.97 30.71
CA PHE A 166 36.36 0.08 31.85
C PHE A 166 37.80 -0.41 32.07
N VAL A 167 38.51 -0.76 31.00
CA VAL A 167 39.92 -1.16 31.06
C VAL A 167 40.80 0.03 31.48
N ASN A 168 40.58 1.22 30.93
CA ASN A 168 41.32 2.42 31.32
C ASN A 168 41.11 2.75 32.80
N ASP A 169 39.87 2.70 33.31
CA ASP A 169 39.57 2.89 34.75
C ASP A 169 40.23 1.81 35.62
N ALA A 170 40.39 0.59 35.10
CA ALA A 170 41.11 -0.49 35.76
C ALA A 170 42.64 -0.31 35.72
N GLU A 171 43.19 0.33 34.69
CA GLU A 171 44.63 0.60 34.52
C GLU A 171 45.11 1.87 35.26
N ASP A 172 44.22 2.82 35.55
CA ASP A 172 44.48 4.07 36.31
C ASP A 172 44.71 3.80 37.82
N ILE A 173 45.65 2.90 38.12
CA ILE A 173 46.05 2.51 39.47
C ILE A 173 47.21 3.38 39.93
N PHE A 174 46.88 4.46 40.62
CA PHE A 174 47.86 5.29 41.32
C PHE A 174 47.93 4.92 42.81
N PRO A 175 49.13 4.94 43.43
CA PRO A 175 49.24 4.75 44.87
C PRO A 175 48.47 5.86 45.59
N GLY A 176 47.50 5.49 46.45
CA GLY A 176 46.60 6.41 47.15
C GLY A 176 45.12 6.28 46.75
N THR A 177 44.79 5.67 45.60
CA THR A 177 43.39 5.51 45.12
C THR A 177 42.75 4.17 45.53
N GLU A 178 43.42 3.35 46.34
CA GLU A 178 42.98 1.98 46.63
C GLU A 178 41.61 1.93 47.33
N TRP A 179 41.37 2.81 48.31
CA TRP A 179 40.09 2.86 49.03
C TRP A 179 38.96 3.48 48.20
N GLU A 180 39.29 4.36 47.26
CA GLU A 180 38.32 4.90 46.31
C GLU A 180 37.78 3.79 45.38
N ARG A 181 38.67 2.94 44.86
CA ARG A 181 38.29 1.76 44.06
C ARG A 181 37.47 0.75 44.85
N VAL A 182 37.88 0.42 46.07
CA VAL A 182 37.10 -0.49 46.94
C VAL A 182 35.71 0.06 47.20
N ALA A 183 35.59 1.37 47.44
CA ALA A 183 34.30 2.02 47.64
C ALA A 183 33.45 2.02 46.36
N GLN A 184 34.04 2.19 45.18
CA GLN A 184 33.32 2.17 43.89
C GLN A 184 32.69 0.80 43.59
N LEU A 185 33.36 -0.28 44.00
CA LEU A 185 32.85 -1.65 43.88
C LEU A 185 31.83 -2.02 44.97
N CYS A 186 31.75 -1.23 46.04
CA CYS A 186 30.84 -1.48 47.15
C CYS A 186 29.50 -0.77 46.93
N ASP A 187 28.41 -1.54 46.93
CA ASP A 187 27.07 -0.96 46.86
C ASP A 187 26.63 -0.36 48.21
N PHE A 188 26.71 0.96 48.30
CA PHE A 188 26.28 1.74 49.47
C PHE A 188 24.78 2.07 49.47
N ASN A 189 24.02 1.64 48.46
CA ASN A 189 22.58 1.87 48.45
C ASN A 189 21.92 1.15 49.65
N PRO A 190 21.29 1.88 50.58
CA PRO A 190 20.65 1.26 51.72
C PRO A 190 19.47 0.36 51.32
N LYS A 191 18.89 0.56 50.13
CA LYS A 191 17.73 -0.20 49.61
C LYS A 191 18.11 -1.49 48.87
N SER A 192 19.36 -1.63 48.43
CA SER A 192 19.81 -2.83 47.71
C SER A 192 20.18 -3.99 48.64
N SER A 193 20.40 -3.71 49.93
CA SER A 193 20.75 -4.72 50.93
C SER A 193 19.52 -5.53 51.35
N LYS A 194 19.29 -6.66 50.67
CA LYS A 194 18.31 -7.69 51.08
C LYS A 194 18.81 -8.59 52.23
N GLN A 195 19.97 -8.28 52.81
CA GLN A 195 20.63 -9.14 53.79
C GLN A 195 20.20 -8.80 55.22
N ALA A 196 19.97 -9.82 56.05
CA ALA A 196 19.56 -9.67 57.45
C ALA A 196 20.69 -9.20 58.39
N LYS A 197 21.94 -9.13 57.91
CA LYS A 197 23.11 -8.72 58.70
C LYS A 197 23.28 -7.21 58.60
N ASP A 198 23.45 -6.55 59.75
CA ASP A 198 23.77 -5.13 59.80
C ASP A 198 25.22 -4.90 59.33
N VAL A 199 25.36 -4.29 58.16
CA VAL A 199 26.63 -3.89 57.54
C VAL A 199 26.93 -2.39 57.72
N SER A 200 26.16 -1.67 58.53
CA SER A 200 26.29 -0.22 58.72
C SER A 200 27.68 0.19 59.20
N ARG A 201 28.26 -0.56 60.16
CA ARG A 201 29.63 -0.30 60.65
C ARG A 201 30.67 -0.49 59.54
N MET A 202 30.57 -1.55 58.75
CA MET A 202 31.48 -1.81 57.63
C MET A 202 31.38 -0.69 56.58
N ARG A 203 30.15 -0.27 56.24
CA ARG A 203 29.90 0.84 55.31
C ARG A 203 30.53 2.14 55.80
N SER A 204 30.35 2.47 57.09
CA SER A 204 30.95 3.65 57.71
C SER A 204 32.48 3.65 57.63
N VAL A 205 33.12 2.50 57.92
CA VAL A 205 34.58 2.36 57.83
C VAL A 205 35.07 2.56 56.39
N LEU A 206 34.43 1.92 55.40
CA LEU A 206 34.80 2.05 53.99
C LEU A 206 34.64 3.48 53.46
N ILE A 207 33.58 4.18 53.85
CA ILE A 207 33.36 5.60 53.49
C ILE A 207 34.44 6.49 54.12
N SER A 208 34.78 6.26 55.38
CA SER A 208 35.84 7.01 56.06
C SER A 208 37.19 6.84 55.37
N LEU A 209 37.53 5.62 54.94
CA LEU A 209 38.78 5.31 54.26
C LEU A 209 38.84 5.91 52.85
N LYS A 210 37.69 6.09 52.19
CA LYS A 210 37.59 6.86 50.94
C LYS A 210 37.85 8.36 51.15
N GLN A 211 37.30 8.95 52.21
CA GLN A 211 37.39 10.39 52.47
C GLN A 211 38.73 10.81 53.08
N ALA A 212 39.33 9.95 53.91
CA ALA A 212 40.60 10.18 54.57
C ALA A 212 41.49 8.93 54.38
N PRO A 213 42.27 8.88 53.29
CA PRO A 213 43.21 7.80 53.04
C PRO A 213 44.22 7.70 54.19
N LEU A 214 44.61 6.47 54.52
CA LEU A 214 45.65 6.24 55.52
C LEU A 214 46.96 6.85 55.03
N VAL A 215 47.52 7.78 55.80
CA VAL A 215 48.86 8.31 55.56
C VAL A 215 49.84 7.14 55.70
N ARG A 216 50.53 6.79 54.61
CA ARG A 216 51.61 5.79 54.60
C ARG A 216 52.94 6.44 54.91
#